data_AF-A0AB35ZBS5-F1
#
_entry.id   AF-A0AB35ZBS5-F1
#
_cell.length_a   1.000
_cell.length_b   1.000
_cell.length_c   1.000
_cell.angle_alpha   90.00
_cell.angle_beta   90.00
_cell.angle_gamma   90.00
#
_symmetry.space_group_name_H-M   'P 1'
#
loop_
_entity.id
_entity.type
_entity.pdbx_description
1 polymer ?
#
loop_
_entity_poly.entity_id
_entity_poly.type
_entity_poly.pdbx_seq_one_letter_code
_entity_poly.pdbx_strand_id
1 'polypeptide(L)'
;MAKFNRLLGSFVACAAMLGGISTPASAADINIIPIPVKTQVQKGEFVLPQKVVIAYQTAEGRNIAQYMADKLKASTGYEVTVGGKKGNISIQISPSLKIAEEGYRLTVTAKGVVIKAKTAKGAFYGMQSFMQLLPAQIESATRVDG
;
A
#
# COMPACT_ATOMS: atom_id res chain seq x y z
N MET A 1 15.65 28.78 -34.09
CA MET A 1 15.24 27.62 -34.90
C MET A 1 14.67 26.60 -33.93
N ALA A 2 13.45 26.07 -34.00
CA ALA A 2 12.31 26.28 -34.88
C ALA A 2 11.06 26.42 -34.01
N LYS A 3 10.20 27.37 -34.37
CA LYS A 3 8.85 27.59 -33.83
C LYS A 3 7.90 26.65 -34.57
N PHE A 4 6.94 26.02 -33.89
CA PHE A 4 5.81 25.38 -34.56
C PHE A 4 4.50 26.07 -34.15
N ASN A 5 3.74 26.41 -35.19
CA ASN A 5 2.62 27.33 -35.20
C ASN A 5 1.29 26.66 -34.80
N ARG A 6 0.51 27.40 -34.01
CA ARG A 6 -0.91 27.78 -34.20
C ARG A 6 -1.89 26.71 -34.72
N LEU A 7 -2.90 26.42 -33.90
CA LEU A 7 -4.28 26.29 -34.35
C LEU A 7 -5.19 27.02 -33.36
N LEU A 8 -5.89 28.03 -33.88
CA LEU A 8 -7.00 28.72 -33.23
C LEU A 8 -8.19 27.75 -33.14
N GLY A 9 -8.82 27.68 -31.97
CA GLY A 9 -10.19 27.19 -31.80
C GLY A 9 -10.87 28.04 -30.73
N SER A 10 -11.91 28.78 -31.13
CA SER A 10 -12.67 29.71 -30.29
C SER A 10 -13.43 29.03 -29.15
N PHE A 11 -13.51 29.78 -28.04
CA PHE A 11 -14.40 29.72 -26.87
C PHE A 11 -15.62 28.77 -26.90
N VAL A 12 -15.71 27.94 -25.86
CA VAL A 12 -16.94 27.79 -25.05
C VAL A 12 -16.53 27.85 -23.57
N ALA A 13 -16.95 28.91 -22.89
CA ALA A 13 -16.96 28.97 -21.44
C ALA A 13 -18.19 28.21 -20.93
N CYS A 14 -18.00 27.12 -20.19
CA CYS A 14 -19.04 26.54 -19.37
C CYS A 14 -18.56 26.54 -17.92
N ALA A 15 -18.94 27.58 -17.18
CA ALA A 15 -18.82 27.60 -15.74
C ALA A 15 -19.90 26.67 -15.16
N ALA A 16 -19.49 25.53 -14.65
CA ALA A 16 -20.27 24.75 -13.69
C ALA A 16 -19.33 24.34 -12.56
N MET A 17 -19.59 24.90 -11.37
CA MET A 17 -18.99 24.45 -10.13
C MET A 17 -19.46 23.03 -9.77
N LEU A 18 -18.65 22.38 -8.93
CA LEU A 18 -18.92 21.21 -8.08
C LEU A 18 -18.78 19.83 -8.73
N GLY A 19 -17.74 19.13 -8.27
CA GLY A 19 -17.61 17.68 -8.41
C GLY A 19 -16.16 17.32 -8.66
N GLY A 20 -15.38 17.13 -7.61
CA GLY A 20 -14.10 16.43 -7.73
C GLY A 20 -14.36 15.11 -8.45
N ILE A 21 -13.79 14.96 -9.64
CA ILE A 21 -13.84 13.71 -10.39
C ILE A 21 -12.97 12.74 -9.60
N SER A 22 -13.58 11.99 -8.70
CA SER A 22 -12.99 10.76 -8.19
C SER A 22 -12.97 9.79 -9.36
N THR A 23 -11.89 9.79 -10.14
CA THR A 23 -11.64 8.72 -11.10
C THR A 23 -11.66 7.42 -10.31
N PRO A 24 -12.59 6.49 -10.56
CA PRO A 24 -12.50 5.18 -9.94
C PRO A 24 -11.19 4.57 -10.42
N ALA A 25 -10.29 4.22 -9.49
CA ALA A 25 -9.13 3.42 -9.81
C ALA A 25 -9.64 2.14 -10.50
N SER A 26 -9.38 2.04 -11.80
CA SER A 26 -9.75 0.88 -12.61
C SER A 26 -8.88 -0.29 -12.17
N ALA A 27 -9.44 -1.51 -12.18
CA ALA A 27 -8.75 -2.75 -11.81
C ALA A 27 -7.58 -3.16 -12.74
N ALA A 28 -7.13 -2.26 -13.61
CA ALA A 28 -5.92 -2.41 -14.40
C ALA A 28 -4.73 -1.92 -13.56
N ASP A 29 -3.69 -2.75 -13.50
CA ASP A 29 -2.33 -2.41 -13.04
C ASP A 29 -1.99 -2.60 -11.55
N ILE A 30 -2.49 -3.65 -10.88
CA ILE A 30 -1.77 -4.19 -9.70
C ILE A 30 -0.45 -4.81 -10.19
N ASN A 31 0.60 -3.98 -10.22
CA ASN A 31 1.96 -4.35 -10.64
C ASN A 31 2.82 -4.75 -9.44
N ILE A 32 2.55 -5.93 -8.87
CA ILE A 32 3.43 -6.53 -7.87
C ILE A 32 4.44 -7.42 -8.57
N ILE A 33 5.71 -7.25 -8.24
CA ILE A 33 6.84 -8.02 -8.77
C ILE A 33 7.49 -8.80 -7.60
N PRO A 34 7.59 -10.14 -7.69
CA PRO A 34 6.99 -11.01 -8.70
C PRO A 34 5.46 -11.07 -8.61
N ILE A 35 4.80 -11.42 -9.72
CA ILE A 35 3.34 -11.48 -9.80
C ILE A 35 2.78 -12.49 -8.78
N PRO A 36 1.78 -12.11 -7.96
CA PRO A 36 1.16 -13.02 -7.01
C PRO A 36 0.49 -14.20 -7.72
N VAL A 37 0.56 -15.38 -7.09
CA VAL A 37 -0.06 -16.62 -7.61
C VAL A 37 -1.57 -16.46 -7.83
N LYS A 38 -2.23 -15.61 -7.04
CA LYS A 38 -3.64 -15.28 -7.19
C LYS A 38 -3.93 -13.86 -6.70
N THR A 39 -4.65 -13.11 -7.52
CA THR A 39 -5.11 -11.75 -7.20
C THR A 39 -6.61 -11.65 -7.41
N GLN A 40 -7.31 -10.95 -6.51
CA GLN A 40 -8.73 -10.64 -6.66
C GLN A 40 -8.96 -9.20 -6.22
N VAL A 41 -9.31 -8.34 -7.16
CA VAL A 41 -9.61 -6.92 -6.89
C VAL A 41 -11.03 -6.81 -6.34
N GLN A 42 -11.18 -6.06 -5.25
CA GLN A 42 -12.45 -5.77 -4.61
C GLN A 42 -12.74 -4.27 -4.68
N LYS A 43 -14.01 -3.88 -4.56
CA LYS A 43 -14.38 -2.47 -4.45
C LYS A 43 -13.95 -1.88 -3.11
N GLY A 44 -13.56 -0.62 -3.12
CA GLY A 44 -13.10 0.13 -1.96
C GLY A 44 -11.60 0.40 -2.01
N GLU A 45 -11.15 1.24 -1.09
CA GLU A 45 -9.77 1.70 -1.02
C GLU A 45 -9.32 1.74 0.44
N PHE A 46 -8.04 1.49 0.67
CA PHE A 46 -7.40 1.70 1.96
C PHE A 46 -6.54 2.96 1.89
N VAL A 47 -6.95 3.99 2.63
CA VAL A 47 -6.13 5.21 2.79
C VAL A 47 -5.26 5.04 4.03
N LEU A 48 -3.93 5.17 3.86
CA LEU A 48 -3.00 5.08 4.97
C LEU A 48 -3.20 6.29 5.92
N PRO A 49 -3.63 6.08 7.18
CA PRO A 49 -3.85 7.18 8.10
C PRO A 49 -2.53 7.80 8.57
N GLN A 50 -2.53 9.06 8.98
CA GLN A 50 -1.33 9.73 9.51
C GLN A 50 -0.83 9.12 10.83
N LYS A 51 -1.70 8.41 11.55
CA LYS A 51 -1.36 7.60 12.74
C LYS A 51 -1.55 6.14 12.41
N VAL A 52 -0.46 5.44 12.16
CA VAL A 52 -0.45 4.04 11.74
C VAL A 52 -0.06 3.16 12.92
N VAL A 53 -0.89 2.16 13.22
CA VAL A 53 -0.54 1.09 14.15
C VAL A 53 -0.30 -0.21 13.37
N ILE A 54 0.89 -0.79 13.55
CA ILE A 54 1.27 -2.08 12.97
C ILE A 54 1.32 -3.13 14.08
N ALA A 55 0.29 -3.98 14.12
CA ALA A 55 0.17 -5.07 15.07
C ALA A 55 0.90 -6.34 14.58
N TYR A 56 1.43 -7.13 15.52
CA TYR A 56 2.12 -8.38 15.25
C TYR A 56 1.82 -9.42 16.34
N GLN A 57 2.12 -10.69 16.08
CA GLN A 57 1.87 -11.79 17.02
C GLN A 57 3.13 -12.50 17.51
N THR A 58 4.24 -12.42 16.77
CA THR A 58 5.50 -13.12 17.10
C THR A 58 6.69 -12.16 17.09
N ALA A 59 7.82 -12.60 17.65
CA ALA A 59 9.06 -11.82 17.67
C ALA A 59 9.58 -11.54 16.24
N GLU A 60 9.47 -12.51 15.33
CA GLU A 60 9.81 -12.34 13.92
C GLU A 60 8.86 -11.36 13.24
N GLY A 61 7.56 -11.44 13.54
CA GLY A 61 6.56 -10.48 13.07
C GLY A 61 6.86 -9.05 13.55
N ARG A 62 7.38 -8.89 14.77
CA ARG A 62 7.83 -7.60 15.29
C ARG A 62 8.96 -7.00 14.46
N ASN A 63 9.94 -7.80 14.07
CA ASN A 63 11.08 -7.32 13.27
C ASN A 63 10.61 -6.82 11.89
N ILE A 64 9.68 -7.55 11.26
CA ILE A 64 9.07 -7.15 9.98
C ILE A 64 8.23 -5.88 10.16
N ALA A 65 7.44 -5.80 11.24
CA ALA A 65 6.65 -4.62 11.57
C ALA A 65 7.54 -3.38 11.77
N GLN A 66 8.67 -3.53 12.46
CA GLN A 66 9.62 -2.46 12.69
C GLN A 66 10.26 -1.98 11.40
N TYR A 67 10.72 -2.90 10.56
CA TYR A 67 11.29 -2.55 9.26
C TYR A 67 10.30 -1.76 8.38
N MET A 68 9.04 -2.22 8.32
CA MET A 68 7.99 -1.51 7.60
C MET A 68 7.70 -0.14 8.22
N ALA A 69 7.65 -0.05 9.55
CA ALA A 69 7.44 1.22 10.24
C ALA A 69 8.53 2.24 9.92
N ASP A 70 9.79 1.82 9.89
CA ASP A 70 10.92 2.70 9.63
C ASP A 70 10.87 3.25 8.19
N LYS A 71 10.51 2.41 7.21
CA LYS A 71 10.29 2.85 5.82
C LYS A 71 9.14 3.84 5.70
N LEU A 72 7.99 3.55 6.32
CA LEU A 72 6.83 4.45 6.29
C LEU A 72 7.15 5.79 6.96
N LYS A 73 7.83 5.79 8.10
CA LYS A 73 8.25 7.03 8.78
C LYS A 73 9.18 7.86 7.91
N ALA A 74 10.19 7.24 7.30
CA ALA A 74 11.17 7.92 6.48
C ALA A 74 10.54 8.62 5.28
N SER A 75 9.63 7.95 4.57
CA SER A 75 9.02 8.47 3.34
C SER A 75 7.85 9.44 3.58
N THR A 76 7.04 9.23 4.62
CA THR A 76 5.80 10.00 4.84
C THR A 76 5.89 11.02 5.98
N GLY A 77 6.79 10.81 6.93
CA GLY A 77 6.81 11.51 8.21
C GLY A 77 5.57 11.24 9.10
N TYR A 78 4.83 10.16 8.86
CA TYR A 78 3.67 9.77 9.67
C TYR A 78 4.09 9.23 11.05
N GLU A 79 3.16 9.28 12.00
CA GLU A 79 3.31 8.65 13.31
C GLU A 79 3.04 7.15 13.17
N VAL A 80 4.10 6.34 13.12
CA VAL A 80 3.97 4.88 12.99
C VAL A 80 4.40 4.17 14.28
N THR A 81 3.47 3.43 14.88
CA THR A 81 3.68 2.69 16.12
C THR A 81 3.61 1.18 15.86
N VAL A 82 4.60 0.45 16.39
CA VAL A 82 4.67 -1.01 16.30
C VAL A 82 4.22 -1.61 17.62
N GLY A 83 3.15 -2.41 17.58
CA GLY A 83 2.58 -3.04 18.76
C GLY A 83 1.06 -3.07 18.75
N GLY A 84 0.49 -3.25 19.95
CA GLY A 84 -0.95 -3.39 20.15
C GLY A 84 -1.51 -4.74 19.72
N LYS A 85 -2.73 -5.04 20.19
CA LYS A 85 -3.47 -6.27 19.80
C LYS A 85 -4.15 -6.14 18.43
N LYS A 86 -4.42 -4.91 18.00
CA LYS A 86 -5.06 -4.54 16.74
C LYS A 86 -4.39 -3.27 16.22
N GLY A 87 -4.37 -3.12 14.91
CA GLY A 87 -3.82 -1.95 14.22
C GLY A 87 -4.41 -1.81 12.83
N ASN A 88 -4.03 -0.74 12.13
CA ASN A 88 -4.39 -0.52 10.73
C ASN A 88 -3.78 -1.60 9.84
N ILE A 89 -2.59 -2.09 10.23
CA ILE A 89 -1.88 -3.17 9.56
C ILE A 89 -1.61 -4.28 10.59
N SER A 90 -1.79 -5.55 10.20
CA SER A 90 -1.55 -6.71 11.07
C SER A 90 -0.68 -7.77 10.38
N ILE A 91 0.44 -8.13 11.01
CA ILE A 91 1.33 -9.21 10.58
C ILE A 91 1.03 -10.46 11.41
N GLN A 92 0.65 -11.54 10.74
CA GLN A 92 0.18 -12.78 11.35
C GLN A 92 0.97 -13.97 10.82
N ILE A 93 1.88 -14.51 11.63
CA ILE A 93 2.66 -15.71 11.30
C ILE A 93 2.01 -16.90 12.02
N SER A 94 1.59 -17.89 11.25
CA SER A 94 0.85 -19.05 11.75
C SER A 94 1.40 -20.33 11.11
N PRO A 95 2.21 -21.13 11.84
CA PRO A 95 2.81 -22.36 11.30
C PRO A 95 1.78 -23.39 10.81
N SER A 96 0.54 -23.34 11.30
CA SER A 96 -0.56 -24.20 10.88
C SER A 96 -1.24 -23.77 9.57
N LEU A 97 -0.84 -22.63 9.00
CA LEU A 97 -1.37 -22.16 7.72
C LEU A 97 -0.96 -23.09 6.58
N LYS A 98 -1.94 -23.65 5.88
CA LYS A 98 -1.76 -24.52 4.71
C LYS A 98 -1.40 -23.69 3.47
N ILE A 99 -0.15 -23.25 3.39
CA ILE A 99 0.46 -22.57 2.23
C ILE A 99 1.96 -22.94 2.18
N ALA A 100 2.64 -22.66 1.06
CA ALA A 100 4.09 -22.86 0.93
C ALA A 100 4.88 -22.03 1.97
N GLU A 101 6.14 -22.41 2.24
CA GLU A 101 7.00 -21.75 3.23
C GLU A 101 7.11 -20.23 3.01
N GLU A 102 7.21 -19.81 1.76
CA GLU A 102 7.31 -18.41 1.34
C GLU A 102 5.95 -17.79 0.96
N GLY A 103 4.88 -18.56 1.06
CA GLY A 103 3.55 -18.12 0.70
C GLY A 103 2.94 -17.17 1.74
N TYR A 104 2.22 -16.17 1.24
CA TYR A 104 1.47 -15.22 2.05
C TYR A 104 0.06 -15.00 1.50
N ARG A 105 -0.80 -14.43 2.34
CA ARG A 105 -2.10 -13.85 1.98
C ARG A 105 -2.09 -12.40 2.40
N LEU A 106 -2.23 -11.51 1.42
CA LEU A 106 -2.38 -10.08 1.63
C LEU A 106 -3.85 -9.73 1.42
N THR A 107 -4.49 -9.20 2.46
CA THR A 107 -5.86 -8.70 2.40
C THR A 107 -5.86 -7.22 2.69
N VAL A 108 -6.28 -6.41 1.72
CA VAL A 108 -6.43 -4.96 1.84
C VAL A 108 -7.90 -4.61 1.76
N THR A 109 -8.40 -3.87 2.75
CA THR A 109 -9.78 -3.39 2.82
C THR A 109 -9.80 -1.96 3.34
N ALA A 110 -10.93 -1.26 3.19
CA ALA A 110 -11.10 0.07 3.79
C ALA A 110 -10.89 0.10 5.32
N LYS A 111 -10.99 -1.05 6.01
CA LYS A 111 -10.77 -1.15 7.47
C LYS A 111 -9.30 -1.36 7.85
N GLY A 112 -8.45 -1.75 6.91
CA GLY A 112 -7.06 -2.10 7.20
C GLY A 112 -6.50 -3.21 6.34
N VAL A 113 -5.28 -3.59 6.69
CA VAL A 113 -4.42 -4.53 5.98
C VAL A 113 -4.06 -5.71 6.87
N VAL A 114 -4.16 -6.92 6.34
CA VAL A 114 -3.71 -8.14 7.02
C VAL A 114 -2.74 -8.89 6.13
N ILE A 115 -1.55 -9.16 6.67
CA ILE A 115 -0.51 -9.98 6.06
C ILE A 115 -0.45 -11.27 6.87
N LYS A 116 -0.92 -12.38 6.28
CA LYS A 116 -0.91 -13.69 6.93
C LYS A 116 0.00 -14.65 6.19
N ALA A 117 0.93 -15.30 6.90
CA ALA A 117 1.89 -16.23 6.31
C ALA A 117 2.18 -17.42 7.22
N LYS A 118 2.77 -18.48 6.64
CA LYS A 118 3.22 -19.65 7.40
C LYS A 118 4.50 -19.35 8.19
N THR A 119 5.43 -18.65 7.56
CA THR A 119 6.75 -18.31 8.12
C THR A 119 7.01 -16.81 8.10
N ALA A 120 8.09 -16.39 8.77
CA ALA A 120 8.61 -15.04 8.67
C ALA A 120 9.01 -14.64 7.24
N LYS A 121 9.53 -15.57 6.42
CA LYS A 121 9.89 -15.29 5.02
C LYS A 121 8.67 -14.93 4.20
N GLY A 122 7.59 -15.72 4.31
CA GLY A 122 6.33 -15.41 3.64
C GLY A 122 5.75 -14.07 4.12
N ALA A 123 5.79 -13.79 5.43
CA ALA A 123 5.32 -12.51 5.96
C ALA A 123 6.13 -11.32 5.43
N PHE A 124 7.44 -11.48 5.29
CA PHE A 124 8.32 -10.48 4.69
C PHE A 124 7.94 -10.19 3.23
N TYR A 125 7.71 -11.23 2.42
CA TYR A 125 7.25 -11.03 1.03
C TYR A 125 5.86 -10.41 0.93
N GLY A 126 4.96 -10.75 1.87
CA GLY A 126 3.66 -10.09 1.96
C GLY A 126 3.76 -8.60 2.29
N MET A 127 4.70 -8.22 3.16
CA MET A 127 5.00 -6.82 3.46
C MET A 127 5.60 -6.10 2.25
N GLN A 128 6.56 -6.71 1.54
CA GLN A 128 7.11 -6.15 0.30
C GLN A 128 6.01 -5.92 -0.76
N SER A 129 5.10 -6.89 -0.91
CA SER A 129 4.00 -6.79 -1.86
C SER A 129 3.01 -5.69 -1.47
N PHE A 130 2.76 -5.49 -0.17
CA PHE A 130 1.96 -4.37 0.31
C PHE A 130 2.63 -3.02 0.01
N MET A 131 3.93 -2.89 0.24
CA MET A 131 4.67 -1.65 -0.04
C MET A 131 4.61 -1.29 -1.53
N GLN A 132 4.63 -2.28 -2.44
CA GLN A 132 4.47 -2.05 -3.89
C GLN A 132 3.07 -1.58 -4.31
N LEU A 133 2.05 -1.76 -3.46
CA LEU A 133 0.72 -1.22 -3.71
C LEU A 133 0.60 0.27 -3.33
N LEU A 134 1.56 0.78 -2.56
CA LEU A 134 1.63 2.19 -2.21
C LEU A 134 2.33 2.98 -3.33
N PRO A 135 2.17 4.32 -3.38
CA PRO A 135 2.91 5.14 -4.33
C PRO A 135 4.43 4.90 -4.22
N ALA A 136 5.14 4.93 -5.35
CA ALA A 136 6.58 4.64 -5.40
C ALA A 136 7.43 5.50 -4.45
N GLN A 137 6.93 6.69 -4.09
CA GLN A 137 7.52 7.60 -3.11
C GLN A 137 7.69 6.96 -1.72
N ILE A 138 6.96 5.90 -1.40
CA ILE A 138 7.07 5.19 -0.11
C ILE A 138 8.45 4.55 0.11
N GLU A 139 9.18 4.28 -0.97
CA GLU A 139 10.53 3.72 -0.92
C GLU A 139 11.61 4.80 -0.80
N SER A 140 11.22 6.08 -0.77
CA SER A 140 12.16 7.19 -0.56
C SER A 140 12.84 7.10 0.81
N ALA A 141 14.15 7.33 0.83
CA ALA A 141 14.94 7.42 2.06
C ALA A 141 14.68 8.72 2.84
N THR A 142 14.01 9.70 2.23
CA THR A 142 13.67 10.99 2.82
C THR A 142 12.19 11.29 2.64
N ARG A 143 11.67 12.19 3.49
CA ARG A 143 10.27 12.62 3.43
C ARG A 143 9.92 13.17 2.04
N VAL A 144 8.79 12.73 1.52
CA VAL A 144 8.15 13.29 0.33
C VAL A 144 6.80 13.84 0.75
N ASP A 145 6.55 15.11 0.45
CA ASP A 145 5.21 15.68 0.66
C ASP A 145 4.28 15.15 -0.43
N GLY A 146 3.15 14.59 0.00
CA GLY A 146 2.11 14.01 -0.86
C GLY A 146 1.02 14.99 -1.25
#